data_AF-A0A382TBT6-F1
#
_entry.id   AF-A0A382TBT6-F1
#
_cell.length_a   1.000
_cell.length_b   1.000
_cell.length_c   1.000
_cell.angle_alpha   90.00
_cell.angle_beta   90.00
_cell.angle_gamma   90.00
#
_symmetry.space_group_name_H-M   'P 1'
#
loop_
_entity.id
_entity.type
_entity.pdbx_description
1 polymer ?
#
loop_
_entity_poly.entity_id
_entity_poly.type
_entity_poly.pdbx_seq_one_letter_code
_entity_poly.pdbx_strand_id
1 'polypeptide(L)'
;RLPEMMFATIRQSPVFGGEVLSYDENAAKRVRGVKKVIPVPNGIAVIADNTWRAKKGMDALNLQFQGGKTIGLESQQVREHLLKALDEEGKARIEADKVLDLEYELPFLAHSTLEPMNCTAHVTERFCEVWVPTQSQGGSMDVAKEITKLDEEKIQIHTTFLGGGFGRRGETDFVKQALILAKVIGKPVQLTWMREEDMQHDFYRPASISRFQIGLGKDGLPVKWENQLASPSILKRFFSPMSWFDIDPLSTEGADELPYAIKDFNLDYSVINLGVPVGFWNSVGSSFNAFYKESAIDEAAHM
;
A
#
# COMPACT_ATOMS: atom_id res chain seq x y z
N ARG A 1 -8.47 -19.03 21.06
CA ARG A 1 -9.51 -19.41 20.05
C ARG A 1 -10.87 -19.24 20.71
N LEU A 2 -11.79 -18.54 20.05
CA LEU A 2 -13.14 -18.32 20.57
C LEU A 2 -14.03 -19.56 20.33
N PRO A 3 -15.07 -19.78 21.15
CA PRO A 3 -16.09 -20.78 20.88
C PRO A 3 -16.73 -20.57 19.50
N GLU A 4 -17.00 -21.67 18.79
CA GLU A 4 -17.61 -21.67 17.44
C GLU A 4 -16.87 -20.86 16.36
N MET A 5 -15.63 -20.45 16.63
CA MET A 5 -14.84 -19.65 15.70
C MET A 5 -14.57 -20.40 14.40
N MET A 6 -14.85 -19.69 13.31
CA MET A 6 -14.67 -20.10 11.93
C MET A 6 -13.41 -19.46 11.36
N PHE A 7 -12.83 -20.06 10.34
CA PHE A 7 -11.60 -19.60 9.71
C PHE A 7 -11.89 -19.25 8.26
N ALA A 8 -11.39 -18.10 7.84
CA ALA A 8 -11.54 -17.60 6.49
C ALA A 8 -10.17 -17.37 5.85
N THR A 9 -10.11 -17.59 4.55
CA THR A 9 -9.09 -17.01 3.69
C THR A 9 -9.78 -16.33 2.51
N ILE A 10 -9.07 -15.45 1.83
CA ILE A 10 -9.58 -14.62 0.75
C ILE A 10 -8.69 -14.78 -0.48
N ARG A 11 -9.28 -14.52 -1.65
CA ARG A 11 -8.56 -14.29 -2.90
C ARG A 11 -9.16 -13.07 -3.59
N GLN A 12 -8.35 -12.08 -3.89
CA GLN A 12 -8.77 -10.85 -4.55
C GLN A 12 -8.31 -10.83 -6.01
N SER A 13 -8.88 -9.92 -6.79
CA SER A 13 -8.47 -9.73 -8.19
C SER A 13 -6.99 -9.37 -8.25
N PRO A 14 -6.14 -10.12 -9.00
CA PRO A 14 -4.71 -9.83 -9.10
C PRO A 14 -4.45 -8.46 -9.74
N VAL A 15 -5.41 -7.94 -10.51
CA VAL A 15 -5.38 -6.59 -11.06
C VAL A 15 -6.23 -5.66 -10.21
N PHE A 16 -5.68 -4.52 -9.80
CA PHE A 16 -6.35 -3.55 -8.93
C PHE A 16 -7.64 -3.00 -9.59
N GLY A 17 -8.73 -3.04 -8.83
CA GLY A 17 -10.06 -2.65 -9.31
C GLY A 17 -10.74 -3.68 -10.23
N GLY A 18 -10.19 -4.89 -10.36
CA GLY A 18 -10.85 -5.98 -11.05
C GLY A 18 -11.91 -6.67 -10.18
N GLU A 19 -12.77 -7.45 -10.84
CA GLU A 19 -13.94 -8.08 -10.24
C GLU A 19 -13.92 -9.59 -10.46
N VAL A 20 -14.65 -10.32 -9.61
CA VAL A 20 -14.86 -11.76 -9.77
C VAL A 20 -15.72 -11.99 -11.01
N LEU A 21 -15.19 -12.72 -11.98
CA LEU A 21 -15.91 -13.13 -13.18
C LEU A 21 -16.73 -14.40 -12.91
N SER A 22 -16.07 -15.45 -12.41
CA SER A 22 -16.73 -16.73 -12.16
C SER A 22 -15.98 -17.58 -11.14
N TYR A 23 -16.69 -18.50 -10.50
CA TYR A 23 -16.15 -19.48 -9.55
C TYR A 23 -17.07 -20.70 -9.42
N ASP A 24 -16.50 -21.87 -9.13
CA ASP A 24 -17.22 -23.11 -8.81
C ASP A 24 -17.40 -23.24 -7.29
N GLU A 25 -18.49 -22.67 -6.77
CA GLU A 25 -18.85 -22.78 -5.35
C GLU A 25 -19.00 -24.24 -4.89
N ASN A 26 -19.53 -25.11 -5.76
CA ASN A 26 -19.75 -26.51 -5.43
C ASN A 26 -18.43 -27.26 -5.26
N ALA A 27 -17.42 -26.96 -6.06
CA ALA A 27 -16.08 -27.50 -5.88
C ALA A 27 -15.48 -27.16 -4.51
N ALA A 28 -15.60 -25.90 -4.08
CA ALA A 28 -15.17 -25.51 -2.74
C ALA A 28 -15.97 -26.23 -1.64
N LYS A 29 -17.30 -26.30 -1.76
CA LYS A 29 -18.17 -26.97 -0.77
C LYS A 29 -17.97 -28.48 -0.69
N ARG A 30 -17.45 -29.13 -1.73
CA ARG A 30 -17.05 -30.56 -1.70
C ARG A 30 -15.84 -30.80 -0.78
N VAL A 31 -15.03 -29.78 -0.51
CA VAL A 31 -13.91 -29.90 0.44
C VAL A 31 -14.46 -29.99 1.87
N ARG A 32 -14.13 -31.10 2.55
CA ARG A 32 -14.58 -31.35 3.92
C ARG A 32 -14.30 -30.16 4.83
N GLY A 33 -15.32 -29.69 5.54
CA GLY A 33 -15.22 -28.64 6.54
C GLY A 33 -15.34 -27.22 5.99
N VAL A 34 -15.39 -27.03 4.67
CA VAL A 34 -15.86 -25.77 4.06
C VAL A 34 -17.33 -25.59 4.38
N LYS A 35 -17.70 -24.37 4.79
CA LYS A 35 -19.05 -24.03 5.25
C LYS A 35 -19.72 -23.03 4.34
N LYS A 36 -18.99 -21.99 3.91
CA LYS A 36 -19.51 -20.96 3.01
C LYS A 36 -18.42 -20.45 2.08
N VAL A 37 -18.87 -19.94 0.93
CA VAL A 37 -18.11 -19.10 0.02
C VAL A 37 -18.85 -17.77 -0.02
N ILE A 38 -18.17 -16.66 0.20
CA ILE A 38 -18.78 -15.34 0.31
C ILE A 38 -18.04 -14.39 -0.62
N PRO A 39 -18.69 -13.89 -1.69
CA PRO A 39 -18.17 -12.77 -2.47
C PRO A 39 -17.96 -11.56 -1.57
N VAL A 40 -16.85 -10.85 -1.80
CA VAL A 40 -16.50 -9.60 -1.12
C VAL A 40 -16.08 -8.58 -2.19
N PRO A 41 -15.99 -7.29 -1.88
CA PRO A 41 -15.52 -6.31 -2.85
C PRO A 41 -14.18 -6.75 -3.47
N ASN A 42 -14.12 -6.78 -4.81
CA ASN A 42 -12.96 -7.19 -5.61
C ASN A 42 -12.42 -8.62 -5.35
N GLY A 43 -13.19 -9.51 -4.72
CA GLY A 43 -12.67 -10.83 -4.34
C GLY A 43 -13.71 -11.81 -3.81
N ILE A 44 -13.22 -12.91 -3.27
CA ILE A 44 -14.05 -13.96 -2.68
C ILE A 44 -13.36 -14.55 -1.45
N ALA A 45 -14.14 -14.88 -0.43
CA ALA A 45 -13.67 -15.54 0.78
C ALA A 45 -14.22 -16.97 0.88
N VAL A 46 -13.41 -17.88 1.40
CA VAL A 46 -13.83 -19.25 1.76
C VAL A 46 -13.73 -19.42 3.25
N ILE A 47 -14.82 -19.90 3.86
CA ILE A 47 -14.97 -20.06 5.29
C ILE A 47 -15.07 -21.54 5.62
N ALA A 48 -14.27 -22.00 6.58
CA ALA A 48 -14.20 -23.38 7.03
C ALA A 48 -14.00 -23.51 8.55
N ASP A 49 -13.96 -24.75 9.04
CA ASP A 49 -13.72 -25.07 10.45
C ASP A 49 -12.23 -25.02 10.87
N ASN A 50 -11.32 -24.86 9.90
CA ASN A 50 -9.90 -24.52 10.11
C ASN A 50 -9.30 -23.83 8.87
N THR A 51 -8.15 -23.18 9.05
CA THR A 51 -7.45 -22.43 7.99
C THR A 51 -7.04 -23.29 6.81
N TRP A 52 -6.56 -24.53 7.05
CA TRP A 52 -6.13 -25.43 5.98
C TRP A 52 -7.27 -25.79 5.02
N ARG A 53 -8.45 -26.07 5.55
CA ARG A 53 -9.65 -26.38 4.75
C ARG A 53 -10.20 -25.15 4.05
N ALA A 54 -10.11 -23.97 4.67
CA ALA A 54 -10.42 -22.71 3.99
C ALA A 54 -9.52 -22.53 2.76
N LYS A 55 -8.20 -22.75 2.91
CA LYS A 55 -7.25 -22.72 1.79
C LYS A 55 -7.59 -23.76 0.72
N LYS A 56 -7.82 -25.01 1.10
CA LYS A 56 -8.17 -26.08 0.14
C LYS A 56 -9.47 -25.81 -0.60
N GLY A 57 -10.48 -25.24 0.07
CA GLY A 57 -11.70 -24.80 -0.57
C GLY A 57 -11.45 -23.65 -1.56
N MET A 58 -10.61 -22.69 -1.19
CA MET A 58 -10.20 -21.60 -2.07
C MET A 58 -9.46 -22.11 -3.32
N ASP A 59 -8.55 -23.08 -3.15
CA ASP A 59 -7.84 -23.73 -4.25
C ASP A 59 -8.80 -24.46 -5.20
N ALA A 60 -9.93 -24.96 -4.71
CA ALA A 60 -10.93 -25.67 -5.51
C ALA A 60 -11.93 -24.76 -6.25
N LEU A 61 -11.99 -23.45 -5.95
CA LEU A 61 -12.98 -22.54 -6.55
C LEU A 61 -12.85 -22.33 -8.06
N ASN A 62 -11.71 -22.66 -8.67
CA ASN A 62 -11.43 -22.32 -10.08
C ASN A 62 -11.72 -20.85 -10.41
N LEU A 63 -11.36 -19.96 -9.49
CA LEU A 63 -11.72 -18.54 -9.50
C LEU A 63 -11.12 -17.83 -10.73
N GLN A 64 -11.97 -17.09 -11.45
CA GLN A 64 -11.59 -16.24 -12.57
C GLN A 64 -11.94 -14.79 -12.24
N PHE A 65 -11.08 -13.87 -12.67
CA PHE A 65 -11.26 -12.42 -12.53
C PHE A 65 -11.34 -11.76 -13.90
N GLN A 66 -11.92 -10.57 -13.94
CA GLN A 66 -11.95 -9.72 -15.12
C GLN A 66 -11.77 -8.25 -14.75
N GLY A 67 -11.37 -7.45 -15.73
CA GLY A 67 -11.22 -6.01 -15.55
C GLY A 67 -10.06 -5.64 -14.63
N GLY A 68 -10.08 -4.38 -14.19
CA GLY A 68 -9.01 -3.76 -13.43
C GLY A 68 -8.39 -2.58 -14.17
N LYS A 69 -7.96 -1.58 -13.41
CA LYS A 69 -7.45 -0.31 -13.94
C LYS A 69 -6.01 -0.41 -14.42
N THR A 70 -5.28 -1.41 -13.95
CA THR A 70 -3.86 -1.61 -14.21
C THR A 70 -3.61 -2.87 -15.07
N ILE A 71 -4.58 -3.27 -15.91
CA ILE A 71 -4.38 -4.39 -16.84
C ILE A 71 -3.19 -4.07 -17.74
N GLY A 72 -2.22 -5.00 -17.80
CA GLY A 72 -1.05 -4.87 -18.66
C GLY A 72 -0.09 -3.76 -18.25
N LEU A 73 -0.18 -3.25 -17.01
CA LEU A 73 0.79 -2.29 -16.47
C LEU A 73 2.09 -3.03 -16.13
N GLU A 74 3.13 -2.77 -16.90
CA GLU A 74 4.46 -3.35 -16.76
C GLU A 74 5.47 -2.32 -16.20
N SER A 75 6.59 -2.80 -15.66
CA SER A 75 7.63 -1.92 -15.08
C SER A 75 8.16 -0.87 -16.06
N GLN A 76 8.27 -1.21 -17.35
CA GLN A 76 8.72 -0.27 -18.37
C GLN A 76 7.73 0.90 -18.55
N GLN A 77 6.42 0.64 -18.55
CA GLN A 77 5.41 1.69 -18.67
C GLN A 77 5.35 2.56 -17.42
N VAL A 78 5.56 1.96 -16.24
CA VAL A 78 5.71 2.73 -14.98
C VAL A 78 6.85 3.72 -15.11
N ARG A 79 8.03 3.26 -15.56
CA ARG A 79 9.20 4.12 -15.80
C ARG A 79 8.90 5.21 -16.82
N GLU A 80 8.27 4.87 -17.95
CA GLU A 80 7.91 5.83 -19.00
C GLU A 80 6.97 6.92 -18.50
N HIS A 81 5.94 6.57 -17.70
CA HIS A 81 5.04 7.57 -17.10
C HIS A 81 5.76 8.50 -16.13
N LEU A 82 6.67 7.96 -15.32
CA LEU A 82 7.47 8.73 -14.36
C LEU A 82 8.44 9.69 -15.07
N LEU A 83 9.17 9.21 -16.09
CA LEU A 83 10.07 10.04 -16.89
C LEU A 83 9.32 11.15 -17.65
N LYS A 84 8.17 10.80 -18.25
CA LYS A 84 7.34 11.77 -18.97
C LYS A 84 6.97 12.97 -18.09
N ALA A 85 6.69 12.73 -16.81
CA ALA A 85 6.37 13.81 -15.88
C ALA A 85 7.56 14.76 -15.65
N LEU A 86 8.77 14.20 -15.47
CA LEU A 86 9.98 15.00 -15.35
C LEU A 86 10.30 15.77 -16.65
N ASP A 87 10.04 15.17 -17.81
CA ASP A 87 10.27 15.80 -19.11
C ASP A 87 9.29 16.94 -19.39
N GLU A 88 8.04 16.83 -18.92
CA GLU A 88 7.04 17.89 -19.00
C GLU A 88 7.40 19.10 -18.12
N GLU A 89 8.01 18.87 -16.95
CA GLU A 89 8.57 19.94 -16.11
C GLU A 89 9.79 20.58 -16.78
N GLY A 90 10.66 19.75 -17.37
CA GLY A 90 11.81 20.17 -18.16
C GLY A 90 13.03 20.54 -17.31
N LYS A 91 14.24 20.23 -17.79
CA LYS A 91 15.46 20.44 -17.00
C LYS A 91 15.78 21.92 -16.78
N ALA A 92 16.23 22.26 -15.58
CA ALA A 92 16.75 23.58 -15.28
C ALA A 92 18.10 23.81 -15.98
N ARG A 93 18.31 25.02 -16.52
CA ARG A 93 19.61 25.42 -17.04
C ARG A 93 20.53 25.83 -15.88
N ILE A 94 21.71 25.20 -15.80
CA ILE A 94 22.74 25.51 -14.81
C ILE A 94 23.91 26.19 -15.49
N GLU A 95 24.38 27.30 -14.92
CA GLU A 95 25.60 27.99 -15.35
C GLU A 95 26.68 27.81 -14.28
N ALA A 96 27.53 26.80 -14.46
CA ALA A 96 28.64 26.48 -13.56
C ALA A 96 29.80 25.81 -14.34
N ASP A 97 31.01 25.82 -13.77
CA ASP A 97 32.22 25.25 -14.40
C ASP A 97 32.11 23.72 -14.54
N LYS A 98 31.45 23.05 -13.58
CA LYS A 98 31.07 21.63 -13.67
C LYS A 98 29.59 21.49 -13.37
N VAL A 99 28.91 20.65 -14.14
CA VAL A 99 27.48 20.38 -14.01
C VAL A 99 27.26 18.88 -14.03
N LEU A 100 26.50 18.37 -13.06
CA LEU A 100 25.97 17.01 -13.07
C LEU A 100 24.53 17.00 -13.57
N ASP A 101 24.19 16.00 -14.37
CA ASP A 101 22.84 15.69 -14.83
C ASP A 101 22.58 14.21 -14.54
N LEU A 102 21.79 13.94 -13.50
CA LEU A 102 21.65 12.61 -12.89
C LEU A 102 20.18 12.20 -12.85
N GLU A 103 19.92 10.91 -13.01
CA GLU A 103 18.60 10.31 -12.85
C GLU A 103 18.70 9.03 -12.03
N TYR A 104 17.87 8.94 -10.99
CA TYR A 104 17.77 7.76 -10.13
C TYR A 104 16.33 7.30 -10.05
N GLU A 105 16.12 5.99 -10.09
CA GLU A 105 14.78 5.41 -9.93
C GLU A 105 14.80 4.31 -8.87
N LEU A 106 13.66 4.12 -8.22
CA LEU A 106 13.42 3.00 -7.33
C LEU A 106 12.05 2.38 -7.62
N PRO A 107 11.95 1.04 -7.59
CA PRO A 107 10.70 0.35 -7.86
C PRO A 107 9.75 0.38 -6.66
N PHE A 108 8.53 -0.07 -6.89
CA PHE A 108 7.60 -0.42 -5.83
C PHE A 108 8.25 -1.40 -4.84
N LEU A 109 7.99 -1.22 -3.55
CA LEU A 109 8.48 -2.12 -2.51
C LEU A 109 7.35 -2.53 -1.58
N ALA A 110 7.21 -3.84 -1.38
CA ALA A 110 6.29 -4.41 -0.41
C ALA A 110 6.85 -4.29 1.01
N HIS A 111 5.98 -4.31 2.00
CA HIS A 111 6.35 -4.34 3.42
C HIS A 111 6.85 -5.72 3.84
N SER A 112 6.27 -6.77 3.23
CA SER A 112 6.65 -8.17 3.42
C SER A 112 6.81 -8.57 4.89
N THR A 113 5.85 -8.19 5.74
CA THR A 113 5.86 -8.55 7.16
C THR A 113 5.96 -10.06 7.33
N LEU A 114 6.63 -10.54 8.38
CA LEU A 114 6.74 -11.98 8.62
C LEU A 114 5.37 -12.59 8.92
N GLU A 115 4.54 -11.87 9.66
CA GLU A 115 3.13 -12.21 9.87
C GLU A 115 2.26 -11.61 8.75
N PRO A 116 1.57 -12.44 7.93
CA PRO A 116 0.60 -11.95 6.96
C PRO A 116 -0.59 -11.21 7.61
N MET A 117 -1.30 -10.42 6.82
CA MET A 117 -2.52 -9.75 7.29
C MET A 117 -3.54 -10.75 7.84
N ASN A 118 -4.03 -10.46 9.05
CA ASN A 118 -5.02 -11.26 9.73
C ASN A 118 -5.87 -10.41 10.66
N CYS A 119 -7.13 -10.80 10.84
CA CYS A 119 -8.05 -10.13 11.74
C CYS A 119 -9.11 -11.13 12.19
N THR A 120 -9.41 -11.16 13.49
CA THR A 120 -10.56 -11.90 14.01
C THR A 120 -11.66 -10.91 14.35
N ALA A 121 -12.88 -11.15 13.88
CA ALA A 121 -14.03 -10.31 14.19
C ALA A 121 -15.22 -11.16 14.63
N HIS A 122 -16.00 -10.66 15.57
CA HIS A 122 -17.27 -11.22 16.00
C HIS A 122 -18.32 -10.12 15.98
N VAL A 123 -19.27 -10.23 15.05
CA VAL A 123 -20.26 -9.19 14.80
C VAL A 123 -21.66 -9.78 14.98
N THR A 124 -22.47 -9.09 15.77
CA THR A 124 -23.91 -9.32 15.91
C THR A 124 -24.66 -8.00 15.72
N GLU A 125 -25.99 -8.02 15.76
CA GLU A 125 -26.80 -6.79 15.75
C GLU A 125 -26.62 -5.95 17.02
N ARG A 126 -26.02 -6.51 18.08
CA ARG A 126 -25.91 -5.85 19.39
C ARG A 126 -24.49 -5.40 19.75
N PHE A 127 -23.48 -6.08 19.22
CA PHE A 127 -22.08 -5.78 19.54
C PHE A 127 -21.14 -6.21 18.41
N CYS A 128 -19.94 -5.64 18.42
CA CYS A 128 -18.83 -5.98 17.56
C CYS A 128 -17.54 -6.08 18.39
N GLU A 129 -16.82 -7.18 18.26
CA GLU A 129 -15.52 -7.38 18.91
C GLU A 129 -14.48 -7.76 17.84
N VAL A 130 -13.33 -7.08 17.84
CA VAL A 130 -12.29 -7.23 16.83
C VAL A 130 -10.95 -7.44 17.51
N TRP A 131 -10.23 -8.51 17.16
CA TRP A 131 -8.84 -8.75 17.56
C TRP A 131 -7.96 -8.61 16.32
N VAL A 132 -7.07 -7.62 16.35
CA VAL A 132 -6.32 -7.22 15.16
C VAL A 132 -4.91 -6.75 15.54
N PRO A 133 -3.86 -7.21 14.83
CA PRO A 133 -2.53 -6.61 14.95
C PRO A 133 -2.51 -5.35 14.08
N THR A 134 -2.85 -4.20 14.65
CA THR A 134 -2.99 -2.92 13.92
C THR A 134 -2.07 -1.85 14.49
N GLN A 135 -1.60 -0.95 13.63
CA GLN A 135 -0.96 0.33 14.00
C GLN A 135 -1.98 1.47 14.06
N SER A 136 -3.22 1.24 13.62
CA SER A 136 -4.31 2.23 13.60
C SER A 136 -5.57 1.68 14.26
N GLN A 137 -5.61 1.76 15.60
CA GLN A 137 -6.79 1.36 16.38
C GLN A 137 -8.00 2.26 16.07
N GLY A 138 -7.78 3.57 15.93
CA GLY A 138 -8.81 4.54 15.56
C GLY A 138 -9.43 4.24 14.19
N GLY A 139 -8.61 4.03 13.16
CA GLY A 139 -9.13 3.66 11.83
C GLY A 139 -9.86 2.32 11.83
N SER A 140 -9.41 1.36 12.64
CA SER A 140 -10.11 0.09 12.82
C SER A 140 -11.49 0.27 13.46
N MET A 141 -11.61 1.18 14.44
CA MET A 141 -12.88 1.57 15.05
C MET A 141 -13.82 2.24 14.02
N ASP A 142 -13.31 3.18 13.23
CA ASP A 142 -14.10 3.88 12.22
C ASP A 142 -14.68 2.93 11.17
N VAL A 143 -13.88 1.99 10.68
CA VAL A 143 -14.33 0.95 9.76
C VAL A 143 -15.34 0.00 10.42
N ALA A 144 -15.14 -0.34 11.70
CA ALA A 144 -16.13 -1.13 12.45
C ALA A 144 -17.47 -0.41 12.56
N LYS A 145 -17.48 0.88 12.88
CA LYS A 145 -18.69 1.72 12.88
C LYS A 145 -19.34 1.76 11.50
N GLU A 146 -18.56 2.01 10.45
CA GLU A 146 -19.05 2.08 9.07
C GLU A 146 -19.79 0.80 8.67
N ILE A 147 -19.21 -0.37 8.95
CA ILE A 147 -19.74 -1.66 8.49
C ILE A 147 -20.89 -2.13 9.38
N THR A 148 -20.77 -1.99 10.70
CA THR A 148 -21.75 -2.53 11.65
C THR A 148 -22.93 -1.60 11.86
N LYS A 149 -22.74 -0.28 11.66
CA LYS A 149 -23.69 0.79 12.03
C LYS A 149 -23.98 0.85 13.53
N LEU A 150 -23.11 0.25 14.36
CA LEU A 150 -23.21 0.31 15.81
C LEU A 150 -22.53 1.57 16.36
N ASP A 151 -23.00 2.02 17.51
CA ASP A 151 -22.35 3.07 18.31
C ASP A 151 -21.01 2.55 18.86
N GLU A 152 -20.08 3.46 19.13
CA GLU A 152 -18.73 3.12 19.62
C GLU A 152 -18.74 2.22 20.87
N GLU A 153 -19.66 2.49 21.80
CA GLU A 153 -19.79 1.75 23.07
C GLU A 153 -20.14 0.26 22.88
N LYS A 154 -20.63 -0.11 21.70
CA LYS A 154 -20.96 -1.51 21.33
C LYS A 154 -19.83 -2.17 20.54
N ILE A 155 -18.73 -1.45 20.29
CA ILE A 155 -17.60 -1.92 19.50
C ILE A 155 -16.36 -1.97 20.38
N GLN A 156 -15.69 -3.11 20.40
CA GLN A 156 -14.42 -3.27 21.10
C GLN A 156 -13.33 -3.69 20.13
N ILE A 157 -12.23 -2.92 20.10
CA ILE A 157 -11.04 -3.21 19.31
C ILE A 157 -9.93 -3.63 20.26
N HIS A 158 -9.47 -4.88 20.12
CA HIS A 158 -8.33 -5.45 20.82
C HIS A 158 -7.12 -5.43 19.90
N THR A 159 -6.22 -4.48 20.12
CA THR A 159 -4.92 -4.44 19.47
C THR A 159 -4.06 -5.59 20.00
N THR A 160 -3.72 -6.55 19.14
CA THR A 160 -2.91 -7.72 19.51
C THR A 160 -1.43 -7.49 19.24
N PHE A 161 -0.57 -8.39 19.73
CA PHE A 161 0.84 -8.43 19.30
C PHE A 161 0.93 -8.55 17.77
N LEU A 162 1.92 -7.87 17.19
CA LEU A 162 2.10 -7.71 15.75
C LEU A 162 3.45 -8.24 15.29
N GLY A 163 3.46 -9.07 14.24
CA GLY A 163 4.66 -9.66 13.62
C GLY A 163 5.26 -8.79 12.51
N GLY A 164 5.47 -7.51 12.82
CA GLY A 164 5.89 -6.47 11.88
C GLY A 164 4.72 -5.71 11.25
N GLY A 165 4.96 -4.45 10.88
CA GLY A 165 3.97 -3.58 10.25
C GLY A 165 4.61 -2.69 9.18
N PHE A 166 5.66 -1.96 9.56
CA PHE A 166 6.43 -1.09 8.65
C PHE A 166 5.57 -0.06 7.89
N GLY A 167 4.35 0.23 8.39
CA GLY A 167 3.35 1.07 7.76
C GLY A 167 2.14 0.30 7.20
N ARG A 168 2.31 -0.96 6.76
CA ARG A 168 1.24 -1.82 6.23
C ARG A 168 0.04 -1.98 7.16
N ARG A 169 0.30 -2.10 8.47
CA ARG A 169 -0.72 -2.31 9.50
C ARG A 169 -1.39 -0.99 9.95
N GLY A 170 -1.07 0.13 9.30
CA GLY A 170 -1.87 1.35 9.37
C GLY A 170 -3.13 1.29 8.50
N GLU A 171 -3.12 0.45 7.46
CA GLU A 171 -4.26 0.21 6.59
C GLU A 171 -5.32 -0.66 7.26
N THR A 172 -6.59 -0.51 6.84
CA THR A 172 -7.75 -1.16 7.47
C THR A 172 -8.52 -2.08 6.52
N ASP A 173 -7.98 -2.35 5.34
CA ASP A 173 -8.57 -3.18 4.29
C ASP A 173 -8.88 -4.62 4.76
N PHE A 174 -7.93 -5.27 5.43
CA PHE A 174 -8.12 -6.62 5.98
C PHE A 174 -9.09 -6.65 7.17
N VAL A 175 -9.18 -5.55 7.92
CA VAL A 175 -10.16 -5.37 9.01
C VAL A 175 -11.57 -5.26 8.43
N LYS A 176 -11.75 -4.45 7.38
CA LYS A 176 -13.00 -4.32 6.63
C LYS A 176 -13.49 -5.66 6.11
N GLN A 177 -12.61 -6.46 5.52
CA GLN A 177 -12.95 -7.80 5.05
C GLN A 177 -13.39 -8.71 6.19
N ALA A 178 -12.64 -8.78 7.30
CA ALA A 178 -13.00 -9.63 8.44
C ALA A 178 -14.35 -9.24 9.05
N LEU A 179 -14.64 -7.93 9.17
CA LEU A 179 -15.91 -7.41 9.65
C LEU A 179 -17.08 -7.76 8.74
N ILE A 180 -16.93 -7.61 7.41
CA ILE A 180 -17.95 -8.03 6.43
C ILE A 180 -18.27 -9.52 6.59
N LEU A 181 -17.24 -10.36 6.67
CA LEU A 181 -17.42 -11.81 6.82
C LEU A 181 -18.09 -12.17 8.15
N ALA A 182 -17.60 -11.60 9.26
CA ALA A 182 -18.17 -11.85 10.58
C ALA A 182 -19.64 -11.40 10.66
N LYS A 183 -19.99 -10.26 10.05
CA LYS A 183 -21.37 -9.76 9.99
C LYS A 183 -22.29 -10.71 9.22
N VAL A 184 -21.84 -11.23 8.08
CA VAL A 184 -22.63 -12.19 7.27
C VAL A 184 -22.76 -13.56 7.96
N ILE A 185 -21.75 -13.94 8.75
CA ILE A 185 -21.73 -15.24 9.43
C ILE A 185 -22.49 -15.22 10.77
N GLY A 186 -22.47 -14.10 11.50
CA GLY A 186 -23.06 -13.98 12.84
C GLY A 186 -22.34 -14.80 13.91
N LYS A 187 -21.08 -15.19 13.66
CA LYS A 187 -20.20 -15.93 14.58
C LYS A 187 -18.77 -15.36 14.49
N PRO A 188 -17.88 -15.67 15.43
CA PRO A 188 -16.48 -15.26 15.32
C PRO A 188 -15.82 -15.83 14.05
N VAL A 189 -15.18 -14.96 13.27
CA VAL A 189 -14.44 -15.32 12.05
C VAL A 189 -13.01 -14.80 12.16
N GLN A 190 -12.03 -15.70 12.08
CA GLN A 190 -10.63 -15.35 11.89
C GLN A 190 -10.30 -15.36 10.40
N LEU A 191 -10.06 -14.19 9.82
CA LEU A 191 -9.52 -14.04 8.48
C LEU A 191 -7.99 -14.09 8.52
N THR A 192 -7.39 -14.89 7.66
CA THR A 192 -5.95 -14.89 7.42
C THR A 192 -5.69 -14.88 5.92
N TRP A 193 -4.92 -13.89 5.47
CA TRP A 193 -4.44 -13.84 4.11
C TRP A 193 -3.34 -14.88 3.90
N MET A 194 -3.34 -15.51 2.73
CA MET A 194 -2.19 -16.31 2.30
C MET A 194 -1.03 -15.35 1.93
N ARG A 195 0.20 -15.83 1.94
CA ARG A 195 1.38 -14.99 1.66
C ARG A 195 1.29 -14.31 0.30
N GLU A 196 0.77 -15.02 -0.70
CA GLU A 196 0.61 -14.50 -2.06
C GLU A 196 -0.38 -13.32 -2.09
N GLU A 197 -1.46 -13.38 -1.31
CA GLU A 197 -2.42 -12.27 -1.18
C GLU A 197 -1.81 -11.07 -0.46
N ASP A 198 -1.04 -11.32 0.60
CA ASP A 198 -0.32 -10.30 1.37
C ASP A 198 0.68 -9.53 0.51
N MET A 199 1.40 -10.24 -0.37
CA MET A 199 2.35 -9.63 -1.29
C MET A 199 1.65 -8.91 -2.46
N GLN A 200 0.62 -9.50 -3.07
CA GLN A 200 -0.06 -8.94 -4.24
C GLN A 200 -0.92 -7.72 -3.91
N HIS A 201 -1.52 -7.69 -2.72
CA HIS A 201 -2.45 -6.66 -2.28
C HIS A 201 -1.87 -5.80 -1.16
N ASP A 202 -0.58 -5.50 -1.29
CA ASP A 202 0.10 -4.52 -0.45
C ASP A 202 -0.33 -3.09 -0.83
N PHE A 203 -0.03 -2.14 0.06
CA PHE A 203 0.00 -0.72 -0.23
C PHE A 203 1.47 -0.32 -0.35
N TYR A 204 2.02 -0.44 -1.54
CA TYR A 204 3.47 -0.43 -1.76
C TYR A 204 4.10 0.92 -1.40
N ARG A 205 5.38 0.89 -1.01
CA ARG A 205 6.23 2.08 -1.17
C ARG A 205 6.16 2.50 -2.65
N PRO A 206 5.91 3.77 -2.97
CA PRO A 206 5.78 4.21 -4.36
C PRO A 206 7.03 3.87 -5.18
N ALA A 207 6.83 3.48 -6.45
CA ALA A 207 7.87 3.62 -7.46
C ALA A 207 8.06 5.11 -7.77
N SER A 208 9.29 5.56 -7.83
CA SER A 208 9.61 6.98 -8.03
C SER A 208 10.88 7.14 -8.87
N ILE A 209 11.01 8.33 -9.46
CA ILE A 209 12.22 8.77 -10.14
C ILE A 209 12.57 10.18 -9.67
N SER A 210 13.86 10.45 -9.51
CA SER A 210 14.37 11.77 -9.18
C SER A 210 15.47 12.14 -10.15
N ARG A 211 15.41 13.37 -10.67
CA ARG A 211 16.37 13.93 -11.62
C ARG A 211 17.01 15.17 -11.04
N PHE A 212 18.32 15.28 -11.16
CA PHE A 212 19.10 16.38 -10.61
C PHE A 212 19.84 17.15 -11.71
N GLN A 213 19.87 18.47 -11.58
CA GLN A 213 20.89 19.30 -12.22
C GLN A 213 21.66 20.06 -11.13
N ILE A 214 22.95 19.72 -10.98
CA ILE A 214 23.79 20.24 -9.89
C ILE A 214 24.95 21.01 -10.49
N GLY A 215 25.06 22.29 -10.13
CA GLY A 215 26.22 23.12 -10.47
C GLY A 215 27.24 23.10 -9.34
N LEU A 216 28.51 22.84 -9.66
CA LEU A 216 29.59 22.88 -8.68
C LEU A 216 30.42 24.16 -8.79
N GLY A 217 30.79 24.69 -7.63
CA GLY A 217 31.75 25.78 -7.49
C GLY A 217 33.19 25.30 -7.67
N LYS A 218 34.13 26.26 -7.67
CA LYS A 218 35.57 25.98 -7.81
C LYS A 218 36.17 25.21 -6.62
N ASP A 219 35.50 25.26 -5.47
CA ASP A 219 35.82 24.51 -4.25
C ASP A 219 35.24 23.09 -4.26
N GLY A 220 34.53 22.69 -5.32
CA GLY A 220 33.87 21.40 -5.46
C GLY A 220 32.53 21.31 -4.73
N LEU A 221 32.07 22.38 -4.07
CA LEU A 221 30.80 22.39 -3.37
C LEU A 221 29.64 22.73 -4.32
N PRO A 222 28.44 22.14 -4.13
CA PRO A 222 27.26 22.53 -4.89
C PRO A 222 26.90 24.00 -4.66
N VAL A 223 26.83 24.77 -5.75
CA VAL A 223 26.35 26.16 -5.75
C VAL A 223 24.90 26.27 -6.18
N LYS A 224 24.40 25.29 -6.94
CA LYS A 224 23.01 25.19 -7.38
C LYS A 224 22.55 23.74 -7.38
N TRP A 225 21.34 23.50 -6.87
CA TRP A 225 20.72 22.18 -6.75
C TRP A 225 19.27 22.23 -7.22
N GLU A 226 19.03 21.69 -8.40
CA GLU A 226 17.68 21.52 -8.96
C GLU A 226 17.32 20.05 -8.86
N ASN A 227 16.22 19.73 -8.18
CA ASN A 227 15.70 18.37 -8.04
C ASN A 227 14.27 18.31 -8.59
N GLN A 228 14.02 17.36 -9.48
CA GLN A 228 12.68 17.02 -9.94
C GLN A 228 12.35 15.62 -9.43
N LEU A 229 11.24 15.48 -8.73
CA LEU A 229 10.74 14.22 -8.20
C LEU A 229 9.40 13.88 -8.86
N ALA A 230 9.27 12.68 -9.41
CA ALA A 230 7.98 12.15 -9.84
C ALA A 230 7.63 10.89 -9.04
N SER A 231 6.46 10.89 -8.41
CA SER A 231 5.97 9.77 -7.60
C SER A 231 4.46 9.84 -7.39
N PRO A 232 3.79 8.69 -7.16
CA PRO A 232 2.48 8.68 -6.53
C PRO A 232 2.45 9.32 -5.14
N SER A 233 1.34 10.00 -4.85
CA SER A 233 1.07 10.60 -3.54
C SER A 233 0.37 9.61 -2.61
N ILE A 234 0.94 9.46 -1.41
CA ILE A 234 0.36 8.67 -0.31
C ILE A 234 -0.80 9.45 0.32
N LEU A 235 -0.64 10.75 0.57
CA LEU A 235 -1.68 11.57 1.21
C LEU A 235 -2.95 11.70 0.38
N LYS A 236 -2.84 11.86 -0.95
CA LYS A 236 -4.02 11.89 -1.83
C LYS A 236 -4.87 10.63 -1.72
N ARG A 237 -4.23 9.46 -1.56
CA ARG A 237 -4.95 8.20 -1.37
C ARG A 237 -5.50 8.08 0.05
N PHE A 238 -4.69 8.40 1.05
CA PHE A 238 -5.00 8.13 2.46
C PHE A 238 -6.00 9.13 3.05
N PHE A 239 -5.89 10.42 2.68
CA PHE A 239 -6.72 11.48 3.22
C PHE A 239 -7.51 12.17 2.09
N SER A 240 -8.79 11.81 1.96
CA SER A 240 -9.66 12.27 0.85
C SER A 240 -9.64 13.79 0.59
N PRO A 241 -9.61 14.69 1.60
CA PRO A 241 -9.48 16.12 1.34
C PRO A 241 -8.20 16.53 0.59
N MET A 242 -7.11 15.75 0.69
CA MET A 242 -5.87 16.02 -0.03
C MET A 242 -5.92 15.64 -1.51
N SER A 243 -6.93 14.86 -1.94
CA SER A 243 -7.08 14.46 -3.35
C SER A 243 -7.20 15.64 -4.34
N TRP A 244 -7.58 16.83 -3.83
CA TRP A 244 -7.74 18.06 -4.60
C TRP A 244 -6.44 18.86 -4.79
N PHE A 245 -5.34 18.50 -4.13
CA PHE A 245 -4.09 19.27 -4.16
C PHE A 245 -2.92 18.44 -4.66
N ASP A 246 -2.16 18.96 -5.63
CA ASP A 246 -0.92 18.33 -6.12
C ASP A 246 0.29 18.53 -5.19
N ILE A 247 0.07 18.36 -3.88
CA ILE A 247 1.12 18.46 -2.86
C ILE A 247 1.08 17.22 -1.96
N ASP A 248 2.24 16.73 -1.56
CA ASP A 248 2.36 15.67 -0.57
C ASP A 248 3.69 15.80 0.19
N PRO A 249 3.72 16.54 1.31
CA PRO A 249 4.94 16.70 2.10
C PRO A 249 5.54 15.36 2.54
N LEU A 250 4.72 14.33 2.73
CA LEU A 250 5.21 13.02 3.14
C LEU A 250 5.93 12.27 2.00
N SER A 251 5.65 12.64 0.75
CA SER A 251 6.38 12.12 -0.42
C SER A 251 7.65 12.92 -0.72
N THR A 252 7.71 14.19 -0.32
CA THR A 252 8.90 15.06 -0.49
C THR A 252 9.86 15.02 0.69
N GLU A 253 9.45 14.44 1.84
CA GLU A 253 10.31 14.23 3.00
C GLU A 253 11.70 13.71 2.61
N GLY A 254 12.75 14.37 3.10
CA GLY A 254 14.13 14.05 2.79
C GLY A 254 14.64 14.53 1.42
N ALA A 255 13.79 15.03 0.53
CA ALA A 255 14.18 15.73 -0.70
C ALA A 255 14.23 17.25 -0.51
N ASP A 256 13.24 17.82 0.19
CA ASP A 256 13.17 19.25 0.53
C ASP A 256 14.03 19.63 1.75
N GLU A 257 14.50 18.63 2.50
CA GLU A 257 15.37 18.78 3.65
C GLU A 257 16.83 18.48 3.27
N LEU A 258 17.61 19.52 3.01
CA LEU A 258 19.04 19.40 2.76
C LEU A 258 19.85 19.58 4.06
N PRO A 259 20.67 18.58 4.47
CA PRO A 259 21.64 18.77 5.54
C PRO A 259 22.88 19.57 5.08
N TYR A 260 22.93 19.96 3.80
CA TYR A 260 24.04 20.68 3.17
C TYR A 260 23.72 22.16 2.99
N ALA A 261 24.71 23.02 3.16
CA ALA A 261 24.57 24.47 3.01
C ALA A 261 24.55 24.91 1.53
N ILE A 262 23.56 24.45 0.77
CA ILE A 262 23.34 24.81 -0.63
C ILE A 262 22.31 25.94 -0.68
N LYS A 263 22.73 27.12 -1.14
CA LYS A 263 21.88 28.33 -1.08
C LYS A 263 20.81 28.37 -2.17
N ASP A 264 21.16 27.94 -3.37
CA ASP A 264 20.26 27.92 -4.52
C ASP A 264 19.73 26.49 -4.68
N PHE A 265 18.61 26.22 -4.00
CA PHE A 265 17.95 24.93 -3.96
C PHE A 265 16.52 25.07 -4.44
N ASN A 266 16.12 24.18 -5.34
CA ASN A 266 14.74 24.05 -5.80
C ASN A 266 14.34 22.58 -5.92
N LEU A 267 13.09 22.30 -5.56
CA LEU A 267 12.46 20.98 -5.66
C LEU A 267 11.12 21.12 -6.36
N ASP A 268 10.99 20.47 -7.51
CA ASP A 268 9.73 20.29 -8.21
C ASP A 268 9.20 18.88 -7.96
N TYR A 269 7.92 18.77 -7.60
CA TYR A 269 7.27 17.48 -7.34
C TYR A 269 6.07 17.27 -8.25
N SER A 270 6.18 16.26 -9.12
CA SER A 270 5.11 15.82 -10.00
C SER A 270 4.37 14.62 -9.39
N VAL A 271 3.10 14.84 -9.03
CA VAL A 271 2.24 13.77 -8.49
C VAL A 271 1.71 12.89 -9.63
N ILE A 272 2.02 11.59 -9.61
CA ILE A 272 1.63 10.65 -10.66
C ILE A 272 0.64 9.60 -10.16
N ASN A 273 -0.37 9.26 -10.97
CA ASN A 273 -1.27 8.16 -10.67
C ASN A 273 -1.00 6.96 -11.56
N LEU A 274 -0.36 5.93 -11.00
CA LEU A 274 -0.06 4.67 -11.69
C LEU A 274 -1.16 3.60 -11.53
N GLY A 275 -2.23 3.89 -10.77
CA GLY A 275 -3.31 2.93 -10.49
C GLY A 275 -2.96 1.80 -9.51
N VAL A 276 -1.70 1.73 -9.05
CA VAL A 276 -1.22 0.81 -7.99
C VAL A 276 -1.38 1.50 -6.62
N PRO A 277 -2.01 0.85 -5.62
CA PRO A 277 -2.14 1.41 -4.28
C PRO A 277 -0.77 1.62 -3.62
N VAL A 278 -0.53 2.84 -3.11
CA VAL A 278 0.71 3.18 -2.39
C VAL A 278 0.44 3.52 -0.93
N GLY A 279 1.32 3.11 -0.02
CA GLY A 279 1.13 3.27 1.42
C GLY A 279 2.30 3.94 2.10
N PHE A 280 2.11 4.24 3.40
CA PHE A 280 3.22 4.50 4.28
C PHE A 280 4.07 3.24 4.33
N TRP A 281 5.32 3.34 3.90
CA TRP A 281 6.36 2.33 4.11
C TRP A 281 7.41 2.92 5.05
N ASN A 282 8.18 2.11 5.76
CA ASN A 282 9.11 2.59 6.79
C ASN A 282 10.00 3.75 6.28
N SER A 283 10.01 4.89 6.98
CA SER A 283 10.69 6.14 6.58
C SER A 283 10.01 6.95 5.44
N VAL A 284 8.81 6.58 5.01
CA VAL A 284 7.95 7.31 4.05
C VAL A 284 8.72 7.88 2.85
N GLY A 285 8.71 9.20 2.60
CA GLY A 285 9.44 9.83 1.50
C GLY A 285 10.95 9.72 1.63
N SER A 286 11.45 9.86 2.86
CA SER A 286 12.89 9.77 3.16
C SER A 286 13.49 8.42 2.74
N SER A 287 12.69 7.36 2.66
CA SER A 287 13.13 6.02 2.25
C SER A 287 13.69 5.93 0.82
N PHE A 288 13.27 6.81 -0.09
CA PHE A 288 13.80 6.90 -1.45
C PHE A 288 14.57 8.20 -1.68
N ASN A 289 14.11 9.31 -1.12
CA ASN A 289 14.76 10.61 -1.32
C ASN A 289 16.17 10.67 -0.72
N ALA A 290 16.42 10.00 0.41
CA ALA A 290 17.77 9.91 0.97
C ALA A 290 18.72 9.17 0.01
N PHE A 291 18.27 8.06 -0.60
CA PHE A 291 19.10 7.34 -1.58
C PHE A 291 19.47 8.23 -2.77
N TYR A 292 18.49 8.95 -3.33
CA TYR A 292 18.71 9.86 -4.46
C TYR A 292 19.68 10.99 -4.12
N LYS A 293 19.40 11.71 -3.04
CA LYS A 293 20.19 12.87 -2.61
C LYS A 293 21.63 12.50 -2.27
N GLU A 294 21.82 11.47 -1.45
CA GLU A 294 23.16 11.10 -0.98
C GLU A 294 23.98 10.49 -2.11
N SER A 295 23.36 9.75 -3.03
CA SER A 295 24.06 9.27 -4.25
C SER A 295 24.51 10.43 -5.13
N ALA A 296 23.66 11.45 -5.31
CA ALA A 296 24.00 12.63 -6.10
C ALA A 296 25.15 13.44 -5.48
N ILE A 297 25.23 13.51 -4.14
CA ILE A 297 26.35 14.12 -3.41
C ILE A 297 27.63 13.32 -3.61
N ASP A 298 27.58 11.98 -3.51
CA ASP A 298 28.74 11.13 -3.76
C ASP A 298 29.26 11.30 -5.20
N GLU A 299 28.37 11.36 -6.19
CA GLU A 299 28.75 11.63 -7.58
C GLU A 299 29.36 13.04 -7.77
N ALA A 300 28.82 14.06 -7.09
CA ALA A 300 29.40 15.40 -7.09
C ALA A 300 30.82 15.42 -6.50
N ALA A 301 31.08 14.62 -5.45
CA ALA A 301 32.39 14.54 -4.81
C ALA A 301 33.48 13.90 -5.70
N HIS A 302 33.08 13.16 -6.75
CA HIS A 302 34.00 12.55 -7.70
C HIS A 302 34.46 13.50 -8.83
N MET A 303 33.87 14.69 -8.97
CA MET A 303 34.10 15.59 -10.10
C MET A 303 35.31 16.49 -9.97
#